data_AF-A0A661QZ07-F1
#
_entry.id   AF-A0A661QZ07-F1
#
_cell.length_a   1.000
_cell.length_b   1.000
_cell.length_c   1.000
_cell.angle_alpha   90.00
_cell.angle_beta   90.00
_cell.angle_gamma   90.00
#
_symmetry.space_group_name_H-M   'P 1'
#
loop_
_entity.id
_entity.type
_entity.pdbx_description
1 polymer ?
#
loop_
_entity_poly.entity_id
_entity_poly.type
_entity_poly.pdbx_seq_one_letter_code
_entity_poly.pdbx_strand_id
1 'polypeptide(L)'
;MLAAAPSGDFQMISIVMAKLRVEECLSLDINRLNRQGMLRPGTSSTVRWYRGKEEVGSIRVRALSNVVIELSYLFGRRELVHYKVGLTWTPCHFSGQRPWFICPGCGKRVGKLYAPGKYFLCRHCYDLAYQSQRESRGDRLLRRAWRLRGKLGLKPWEPIVEKPPRMHWKTFLRLREEILWLELEALKEIHREIDRLAKRVERLFGT
;
A
#
# COMPACT_ATOMS: atom_id res chain seq x y z
N MET A 1 14.47 -47.24 -12.31
CA MET A 1 14.99 -45.99 -11.75
C MET A 1 14.32 -44.84 -12.47
N LEU A 2 13.30 -44.23 -11.87
CA LEU A 2 12.62 -43.04 -12.39
C LEU A 2 12.77 -41.96 -11.33
N ALA A 3 13.51 -40.90 -11.66
CA ALA A 3 13.73 -39.76 -10.80
C ALA A 3 12.42 -39.00 -10.59
N ALA A 4 12.06 -38.78 -9.32
CA ALA A 4 10.95 -37.95 -8.91
C ALA A 4 11.20 -36.49 -9.31
N ALA A 5 10.23 -35.87 -9.97
CA ALA A 5 10.22 -34.43 -10.19
C ALA A 5 9.98 -33.71 -8.84
N PRO A 6 10.68 -32.60 -8.54
CA PRO A 6 10.46 -31.86 -7.30
C PRO A 6 9.09 -31.17 -7.37
N SER A 7 8.16 -31.70 -6.59
CA SER A 7 6.92 -31.06 -6.20
C SER A 7 7.21 -29.98 -5.15
N GLY A 8 7.18 -28.73 -5.57
CA GLY A 8 7.25 -27.60 -4.64
C GLY A 8 8.05 -26.47 -5.26
N ASP A 9 7.34 -25.53 -5.89
CA ASP A 9 7.76 -24.12 -6.01
C ASP A 9 6.77 -23.25 -6.83
N PHE A 10 5.50 -23.66 -6.95
CA PHE A 10 4.48 -22.87 -7.67
C PHE A 10 3.51 -22.08 -6.78
N GLN A 11 3.62 -22.20 -5.45
CA GLN A 11 2.81 -21.41 -4.49
C GLN A 11 3.45 -20.06 -4.11
N MET A 12 4.70 -19.82 -4.51
CA MET A 12 5.52 -18.68 -4.05
C MET A 12 5.29 -17.36 -4.81
N ILE A 13 4.37 -17.30 -5.79
CA ILE A 13 4.16 -16.09 -6.61
C ILE A 13 2.82 -15.38 -6.31
N SER A 14 1.91 -15.99 -5.53
CA SER A 14 0.64 -15.33 -5.16
C SER A 14 0.72 -14.42 -3.92
N ILE A 15 1.88 -14.35 -3.23
CA ILE A 15 2.01 -13.65 -1.95
C ILE A 15 2.69 -12.28 -2.08
N VAL A 16 3.41 -12.00 -3.17
CA VAL A 16 4.17 -10.77 -3.30
C VAL A 16 3.33 -9.72 -4.04
N MET A 17 2.97 -8.64 -3.32
CA MET A 17 2.40 -7.37 -3.80
C MET A 17 0.88 -7.18 -3.75
N ALA A 18 0.22 -7.62 -2.68
CA ALA A 18 -0.91 -6.84 -2.20
C ALA A 18 -0.38 -5.54 -1.56
N LYS A 19 -0.35 -4.42 -2.29
CA LYS A 19 -0.16 -3.11 -1.65
C LYS A 19 -1.25 -2.92 -0.59
N LEU A 20 -0.85 -2.63 0.65
CA LEU A 20 -1.78 -2.34 1.74
C LEU A 20 -2.68 -1.18 1.33
N ARG A 21 -3.99 -1.34 1.51
CA ARG A 21 -4.95 -0.34 1.07
C ARG A 21 -4.99 0.81 2.06
N VAL A 22 -5.19 2.03 1.56
CA VAL A 22 -5.39 3.22 2.38
C VAL A 22 -6.53 3.01 3.39
N GLU A 23 -7.60 2.35 2.95
CA GLU A 23 -8.81 2.04 3.71
C GLU A 23 -8.59 0.93 4.76
N GLU A 24 -7.54 0.12 4.60
CA GLU A 24 -7.15 -0.96 5.52
C GLU A 24 -6.09 -0.49 6.54
N CYS A 25 -5.55 0.74 6.38
CA CYS A 25 -4.53 1.32 7.24
C CYS A 25 -5.13 2.20 8.34
N LEU A 26 -4.55 2.12 9.54
CA LEU A 26 -4.76 3.15 10.56
C LEU A 26 -4.28 4.50 10.00
N SER A 27 -5.08 5.55 10.19
CA SER A 27 -4.75 6.88 9.67
C SER A 27 -5.09 8.00 10.64
N LEU A 28 -4.19 8.98 10.70
CA LEU A 28 -4.39 10.26 11.38
C LEU A 28 -4.79 11.30 10.35
N ASP A 29 -5.93 11.96 10.57
CA ASP A 29 -6.41 13.09 9.77
C ASP A 29 -6.27 14.38 10.57
N ILE A 30 -5.44 15.31 10.10
CA ILE A 30 -5.16 16.53 10.82
C ILE A 30 -6.39 17.43 11.00
N ASN A 31 -7.32 17.39 10.05
CA ASN A 31 -8.54 18.21 10.14
C ASN A 31 -9.49 17.64 11.18
N ARG A 32 -9.50 16.31 11.39
CA ARG A 32 -10.23 15.68 12.49
C ARG A 32 -9.61 16.08 13.83
N LEU A 33 -8.29 15.97 13.98
CA LEU A 33 -7.59 16.37 15.21
C LEU A 33 -7.86 17.83 15.55
N ASN A 34 -7.80 18.72 14.55
CA ASN A 34 -8.05 20.15 14.74
C ASN A 34 -9.48 20.42 15.18
N ARG A 35 -10.48 19.83 14.50
CA ARG A 35 -11.90 19.99 14.86
C ARG A 35 -12.21 19.49 16.27
N GLN A 36 -11.46 18.49 16.75
CA GLN A 36 -11.60 17.96 18.11
C GLN A 36 -10.75 18.72 19.16
N GLY A 37 -10.10 19.82 18.78
CA GLY A 37 -9.28 20.63 19.68
C GLY A 37 -7.95 19.99 20.10
N MET A 38 -7.57 18.85 19.51
CA MET A 38 -6.40 18.06 19.91
C MET A 38 -5.06 18.71 19.53
N LEU A 39 -5.09 19.75 18.69
CA LEU A 39 -3.90 20.50 18.27
C LEU A 39 -3.63 21.73 19.14
N ARG A 40 -4.45 21.99 20.17
CA ARG A 40 -4.22 23.09 21.12
C ARG A 40 -2.98 22.77 21.97
N PRO A 41 -1.98 23.66 22.05
CA PRO A 41 -0.76 23.42 22.84
C PRO A 41 -1.06 22.95 24.26
N GLY A 42 -0.33 21.94 24.74
CA GLY A 42 -0.52 21.32 26.05
C GLY A 42 -1.57 20.20 26.06
N THR A 43 -2.39 20.06 25.01
CA THR A 43 -3.41 19.01 24.93
C THR A 43 -2.78 17.65 24.69
N SER A 44 -3.22 16.64 25.42
CA SER A 44 -2.90 15.23 25.20
C SER A 44 -4.19 14.47 24.98
N SER A 45 -4.27 13.69 23.91
CA SER A 45 -5.47 12.96 23.51
C SER A 45 -5.12 11.59 22.95
N THR A 46 -6.07 10.65 23.00
CA THR A 46 -5.89 9.33 22.42
C THR A 46 -6.82 9.16 21.22
N VAL A 47 -6.26 8.88 20.05
CA VAL A 47 -7.01 8.47 18.87
C VAL A 47 -7.12 6.96 18.87
N ARG A 48 -8.33 6.44 18.66
CA ARG A 48 -8.63 5.01 18.58
C ARG A 48 -9.26 4.68 17.24
N TRP A 49 -8.98 3.49 16.75
CA TRP A 49 -9.59 2.94 15.55
C TRP A 49 -10.31 1.64 15.89
N TYR A 50 -11.45 1.43 15.25
CA TYR A 50 -12.30 0.27 15.49
C TYR A 50 -12.64 -0.43 14.18
N ARG A 51 -12.75 -1.77 14.22
CA ARG A 51 -13.34 -2.58 13.15
C ARG A 51 -14.59 -3.25 13.73
N GLY A 52 -15.76 -2.73 13.37
CA GLY A 52 -17.00 -3.08 14.08
C GLY A 52 -16.92 -2.61 15.54
N LYS A 53 -17.02 -3.54 16.49
CA LYS A 53 -16.93 -3.26 17.94
C LYS A 53 -15.52 -3.46 18.52
N GLU A 54 -14.59 -4.01 17.75
CA GLU A 54 -13.24 -4.33 18.21
C GLU A 54 -12.29 -3.15 18.00
N GLU A 55 -11.55 -2.76 19.04
CA GLU A 55 -10.47 -1.77 18.92
C GLU A 55 -9.27 -2.41 18.22
N VAL A 56 -8.89 -1.87 17.06
CA VAL A 56 -7.77 -2.39 16.24
C VAL A 56 -6.46 -1.63 16.48
N GLY A 57 -6.51 -0.57 17.28
CA GLY A 57 -5.31 0.18 17.66
C GLY A 57 -5.64 1.54 18.27
N SER A 58 -4.65 2.08 18.97
CA SER A 58 -4.71 3.41 19.54
C SER A 58 -3.36 4.10 19.56
N ILE A 59 -3.40 5.42 19.53
CA ILE A 59 -2.24 6.29 19.57
C ILE A 59 -2.51 7.48 20.48
N ARG A 60 -1.53 7.83 21.30
CA ARG A 60 -1.51 9.09 22.03
C ARG A 60 -0.92 10.17 21.13
N VAL A 61 -1.63 11.29 21.06
CA VAL A 61 -1.22 12.52 20.37
C VAL A 61 -1.10 13.62 21.42
N ARG A 62 0.08 14.20 21.56
CA ARG A 62 0.33 15.33 22.45
C ARG A 62 0.73 16.55 21.63
N ALA A 63 -0.03 17.63 21.71
CA ALA A 63 0.33 18.90 21.09
C ALA A 63 1.37 19.61 21.96
N LEU A 64 2.64 19.57 21.54
CA LEU A 64 3.73 20.24 22.24
C LEU A 64 3.68 21.76 22.00
N SER A 65 3.31 22.16 20.78
CA SER A 65 3.08 23.53 20.38
C SER A 65 2.09 23.58 19.22
N ASN A 66 1.84 24.77 18.67
CA ASN A 66 1.06 24.92 17.44
C ASN A 66 1.78 24.37 16.19
N VAL A 67 3.08 24.08 16.26
CA VAL A 67 3.89 23.63 15.11
C VAL A 67 4.44 22.21 15.26
N VAL A 68 4.24 21.55 16.40
CA VAL A 68 4.74 20.18 16.64
C VAL A 68 3.77 19.39 17.52
N ILE A 69 3.48 18.16 17.09
CA ILE A 69 2.85 17.14 17.93
C ILE A 69 3.83 16.00 18.19
N GLU A 70 3.60 15.29 19.29
CA GLU A 70 4.26 14.04 19.62
C GLU A 70 3.25 12.89 19.49
N LEU A 71 3.71 11.82 18.86
CA LEU A 71 2.98 10.57 18.69
C LEU A 71 3.60 9.51 19.60
N SER A 72 2.76 8.75 20.32
CA SER A 72 3.22 7.64 21.16
C SER A 72 2.23 6.46 21.12
N TYR A 73 2.73 5.26 20.83
CA TYR A 73 1.93 4.03 20.69
C TYR A 73 2.78 2.77 20.80
N LEU A 74 2.12 1.63 20.97
CA LEU A 74 2.75 0.31 20.95
C LEU A 74 2.69 -0.28 19.54
N PHE A 75 3.79 -0.89 19.09
CA PHE A 75 3.89 -1.58 17.81
C PHE A 75 4.41 -3.02 18.00
N GLY A 76 3.87 -3.97 17.23
CA GLY A 76 4.32 -5.38 17.26
C GLY A 76 4.27 -6.01 18.65
N ARG A 77 5.40 -6.59 19.10
CA ARG A 77 5.56 -7.21 20.44
C ARG A 77 5.66 -6.16 21.57
N ARG A 78 4.79 -5.15 21.55
CA ARG A 78 4.71 -4.03 22.51
C ARG A 78 5.95 -3.14 22.55
N GLU A 79 6.61 -2.95 21.42
CA GLU A 79 7.65 -1.93 21.30
C GLU A 79 7.01 -0.53 21.45
N LEU A 80 7.52 0.28 22.37
CA LEU A 80 7.07 1.66 22.53
C LEU A 80 7.69 2.55 21.45
N VAL A 81 6.85 3.00 20.52
CA VAL A 81 7.23 3.97 19.48
C VAL A 81 6.81 5.36 19.94
N HIS A 82 7.74 6.30 19.91
CA HIS A 82 7.47 7.70 20.21
C HIS A 82 8.34 8.63 19.34
N TYR A 83 7.75 9.64 18.72
CA TYR A 83 8.47 10.61 17.88
C TYR A 83 7.61 11.85 17.61
N LYS A 84 8.28 12.91 17.15
CA LYS A 84 7.66 14.20 16.83
C LYS A 84 7.25 14.28 15.35
N VAL A 85 6.14 14.96 15.10
CA VAL A 85 5.63 15.28 13.76
C VAL A 85 5.40 16.78 13.68
N GLY A 86 5.98 17.42 12.68
CA GLY A 86 5.80 18.86 12.44
C GLY A 86 4.39 19.18 11.92
N LEU A 87 3.92 20.38 12.22
CA LEU A 87 2.69 20.97 11.73
C LEU A 87 2.99 22.28 11.00
N THR A 88 2.20 22.59 9.98
CA THR A 88 2.20 23.90 9.33
C THR A 88 0.77 24.34 9.07
N TRP A 89 0.56 25.65 8.95
CA TRP A 89 -0.75 26.24 8.78
C TRP A 89 -0.82 27.05 7.50
N THR A 90 -1.96 27.03 6.82
CA THR A 90 -2.23 27.88 5.65
C THR A 90 -3.44 28.76 5.96
N PRO A 91 -3.37 30.09 5.77
CA PRO A 91 -4.54 30.96 5.92
C PRO A 91 -5.69 30.56 4.98
N CYS A 92 -6.94 30.70 5.43
CA CYS A 92 -8.14 30.49 4.62
C CYS A 92 -8.87 31.81 4.35
N HIS A 93 -9.38 31.98 3.12
CA HIS A 93 -10.02 33.22 2.63
C HIS A 93 -11.26 33.68 3.44
N PHE A 94 -12.00 32.75 4.07
CA PHE A 94 -13.27 33.05 4.74
C PHE A 94 -13.21 32.90 6.26
N SER A 95 -12.03 33.14 6.86
CA SER A 95 -11.65 32.94 8.27
C SER A 95 -11.13 31.53 8.62
N GLY A 96 -10.07 31.49 9.42
CA GLY A 96 -9.44 30.27 9.94
C GLY A 96 -8.10 29.93 9.30
N GLN A 97 -7.46 28.90 9.86
CA GLN A 97 -6.21 28.34 9.36
C GLN A 97 -6.41 26.85 9.10
N ARG A 98 -5.90 26.39 7.95
CA ARG A 98 -5.88 24.98 7.59
C ARG A 98 -4.58 24.33 8.07
N PRO A 99 -4.64 23.38 9.01
CA PRO A 99 -3.44 22.67 9.45
C PRO A 99 -3.02 21.60 8.45
N TRP A 100 -1.72 21.34 8.38
CA TRP A 100 -1.08 20.27 7.61
C TRP A 100 -0.03 19.57 8.47
N PHE A 101 0.11 18.26 8.31
CA PHE A 101 1.28 17.55 8.82
C PHE A 101 2.47 17.82 7.91
N ILE A 102 3.65 17.92 8.49
CA ILE A 102 4.92 17.75 7.80
C ILE A 102 5.28 16.27 7.92
N CYS A 103 5.24 15.54 6.79
CA CYS A 103 5.50 14.11 6.80
C CYS A 103 6.93 13.82 7.31
N PRO A 104 7.12 13.01 8.37
CA PRO A 104 8.45 12.76 8.93
C PRO A 104 9.43 12.14 7.92
N GLY A 105 8.94 11.30 7.01
CA GLY A 105 9.80 10.59 6.05
C GLY A 105 10.15 11.38 4.78
N CYS A 106 9.45 12.47 4.43
CA CYS A 106 9.70 13.18 3.18
C CYS A 106 9.54 14.70 3.24
N GLY A 107 9.20 15.27 4.40
CA GLY A 107 9.03 16.71 4.60
C GLY A 107 7.81 17.35 3.91
N LYS A 108 7.04 16.60 3.11
CA LYS A 108 5.89 17.16 2.39
C LYS A 108 4.74 17.51 3.33
N ARG A 109 4.02 18.59 2.98
CA ARG A 109 2.75 18.96 3.63
C ARG A 109 1.65 17.99 3.22
N VAL A 110 1.01 17.34 4.20
CA VAL A 110 -0.04 16.33 3.94
C VAL A 110 -1.18 16.44 4.94
N GLY A 111 -2.40 16.14 4.50
CA GLY A 111 -3.58 16.16 5.39
C GLY A 111 -3.73 14.89 6.22
N LYS A 112 -3.09 13.79 5.80
CA LYS A 112 -3.19 12.48 6.46
C LYS A 112 -1.84 11.80 6.56
N LEU A 113 -1.63 11.10 7.67
CA LEU A 113 -0.57 10.12 7.86
C LEU A 113 -1.18 8.74 8.04
N TYR A 114 -0.50 7.71 7.57
CA TYR A 114 -0.94 6.33 7.54
C TYR A 114 0.08 5.44 8.24
N ALA A 115 -0.37 4.39 8.90
CA ALA A 115 0.48 3.39 9.56
C ALA A 115 0.21 1.96 9.05
N PRO A 116 0.61 1.63 7.80
CA PRO A 116 0.76 0.24 7.36
C PRO A 116 1.94 -0.49 8.03
N GLY A 117 2.88 0.26 8.61
CA GLY A 117 4.06 -0.26 9.31
C GLY A 117 4.32 0.49 10.61
N LYS A 118 5.57 0.48 11.08
CA LYS A 118 5.96 1.02 12.40
C LYS A 118 5.65 2.51 12.57
N TYR A 119 5.80 3.34 11.54
CA TYR A 119 5.67 4.80 11.63
C TYR A 119 4.42 5.34 10.92
N PHE A 120 3.92 6.52 11.31
CA PHE A 120 2.87 7.25 10.61
C PHE A 120 3.51 8.17 9.57
N LEU A 121 3.41 7.81 8.29
CA LEU A 121 4.00 8.55 7.18
C LEU A 121 2.94 8.85 6.11
N CYS A 122 3.26 9.74 5.18
CA CYS A 122 2.33 10.06 4.10
C CYS A 122 2.15 8.88 3.13
N ARG A 123 1.08 8.93 2.32
CA ARG A 123 0.80 7.95 1.26
C ARG A 123 1.99 7.74 0.31
N HIS A 124 2.73 8.80 -0.01
CA HIS A 124 3.89 8.71 -0.91
C HIS A 124 5.06 7.98 -0.26
N CYS A 125 5.20 8.11 1.08
CA CYS A 125 6.20 7.40 1.88
C CYS A 125 5.96 5.89 1.91
N TYR A 126 4.70 5.49 1.94
CA TYR A 126 4.30 4.08 1.96
C TYR A 126 3.84 3.54 0.62
N ASP A 127 3.95 4.35 -0.44
CA ASP A 127 3.45 4.02 -1.77
C ASP A 127 1.99 3.50 -1.78
N LEU A 128 1.16 4.09 -0.92
CA LEU A 128 -0.25 3.72 -0.76
C LEU A 128 -1.05 4.30 -1.93
N ALA A 129 -1.66 3.41 -2.71
CA ALA A 129 -2.61 3.77 -3.76
C ALA A 129 -4.03 3.87 -3.18
N TYR A 130 -4.80 4.89 -3.61
CA TYR A 130 -6.24 4.93 -3.34
C TYR A 130 -6.98 3.84 -4.11
N GLN A 131 -8.09 3.33 -3.54
CA GLN A 131 -8.98 2.36 -4.20
C GLN A 131 -9.44 2.79 -5.61
N SER A 132 -9.51 4.09 -5.89
CA SER A 132 -9.98 4.66 -7.16
C SER A 132 -8.91 4.88 -8.23
N GLN A 133 -7.62 4.63 -7.94
CA GLN A 133 -6.52 4.76 -8.91
C GLN A 133 -5.98 3.40 -9.39
N ARG A 134 -6.75 2.32 -9.14
CA ARG A 134 -6.37 0.91 -9.24
C ARG A 134 -6.20 0.39 -10.67
N GLU A 135 -5.09 0.72 -11.28
CA GLU A 135 -4.38 -0.25 -12.10
C GLU A 135 -2.92 0.20 -12.30
N SER A 136 -1.97 -0.49 -11.67
CA SER A 136 -0.57 -0.39 -12.12
C SER A 136 -0.49 -0.88 -13.57
N ARG A 137 0.59 -0.54 -14.27
CA ARG A 137 0.80 -1.08 -15.62
C ARG A 137 0.82 -2.61 -15.60
N GLY A 138 1.46 -3.21 -14.59
CA GLY A 138 1.47 -4.67 -14.40
C GLY A 138 0.07 -5.24 -14.19
N ASP A 139 -0.75 -4.61 -13.35
CA ASP A 139 -2.13 -5.07 -13.10
C ASP A 139 -3.00 -5.03 -14.37
N ARG A 140 -2.85 -3.99 -15.20
CA ARG A 140 -3.54 -3.90 -16.51
C ARG A 140 -3.19 -5.06 -17.42
N LEU A 141 -1.90 -5.37 -17.49
CA LEU A 141 -1.37 -6.41 -18.34
C LEU A 141 -1.85 -7.79 -17.86
N LEU A 142 -1.82 -8.06 -16.55
CA LEU A 142 -2.34 -9.30 -15.97
C LEU A 142 -3.84 -9.44 -16.18
N ARG A 143 -4.63 -8.38 -15.97
CA ARG A 143 -6.08 -8.42 -16.20
C ARG A 143 -6.40 -8.74 -17.67
N ARG A 144 -5.65 -8.17 -18.61
CA ARG A 144 -5.78 -8.50 -20.04
C ARG A 144 -5.40 -9.97 -20.29
N ALA A 145 -4.30 -10.45 -19.73
CA ALA A 145 -3.87 -11.85 -19.86
C ALA A 145 -4.94 -12.82 -19.32
N TRP A 146 -5.51 -12.55 -18.15
CA TRP A 146 -6.57 -13.38 -17.55
C TRP A 146 -7.85 -13.38 -18.37
N ARG A 147 -8.21 -12.25 -19.00
CA ARG A 147 -9.34 -12.20 -19.93
C ARG A 147 -9.11 -13.11 -21.14
N LEU A 148 -7.88 -13.16 -21.66
CA LEU A 148 -7.51 -14.04 -22.77
C LEU A 148 -7.45 -15.52 -22.35
N ARG A 149 -6.95 -15.82 -21.15
CA ARG A 149 -7.02 -17.17 -20.55
C ARG A 149 -8.47 -17.66 -20.42
N GLY A 150 -9.39 -16.77 -20.00
CA GLY A 150 -10.82 -17.07 -19.98
C GLY A 150 -11.39 -17.46 -21.35
N LYS A 151 -10.87 -16.90 -22.46
CA LYS A 151 -11.26 -17.34 -23.82
C LYS A 151 -10.77 -18.75 -24.17
N LEU A 152 -9.72 -19.22 -23.48
CA LEU A 152 -9.23 -20.60 -23.57
C LEU A 152 -9.92 -21.54 -22.57
N GLY A 153 -10.83 -21.02 -21.72
CA GLY A 153 -11.46 -21.78 -20.63
C GLY A 153 -10.52 -22.04 -19.45
N LEU A 154 -9.40 -21.31 -19.35
CA LEU A 154 -8.36 -21.52 -18.36
C LEU A 154 -8.47 -20.53 -17.19
N LYS A 155 -8.15 -21.01 -15.99
CA LYS A 155 -7.93 -20.19 -14.80
C LYS A 155 -6.55 -19.52 -14.84
N PRO A 156 -6.31 -18.47 -14.03
CA PRO A 156 -5.04 -17.73 -14.03
C PRO A 156 -3.78 -18.58 -13.82
N TRP A 157 -3.86 -19.63 -13.01
CA TRP A 157 -2.73 -20.49 -12.64
C TRP A 157 -2.59 -21.75 -13.50
N GLU A 158 -3.51 -22.01 -14.42
CA GLU A 158 -3.50 -23.23 -15.22
C GLU A 158 -2.50 -23.11 -16.39
N PRO A 159 -1.67 -24.13 -16.65
CA PRO A 159 -0.71 -24.07 -17.75
C PRO A 159 -1.42 -24.11 -19.12
N ILE A 160 -0.91 -23.35 -20.09
CA ILE A 160 -1.44 -23.34 -21.48
C ILE A 160 -0.80 -24.49 -22.26
N VAL A 161 -1.30 -25.71 -22.05
CA VAL A 161 -0.75 -26.94 -22.65
C VAL A 161 -1.50 -27.31 -23.92
N GLU A 162 -2.83 -27.42 -23.84
CA GLU A 162 -3.65 -27.96 -24.93
C GLU A 162 -4.60 -26.91 -25.55
N LYS A 163 -4.89 -27.11 -26.83
CA LYS A 163 -5.83 -26.27 -27.59
C LYS A 163 -7.28 -26.67 -27.25
N PRO A 164 -8.16 -25.71 -26.92
CA PRO A 164 -9.57 -26.00 -26.71
C PRO A 164 -10.26 -26.68 -27.92
N PRO A 165 -11.26 -27.54 -27.69
CA PRO A 165 -12.09 -28.11 -28.75
C PRO A 165 -12.69 -27.01 -29.63
N ARG A 166 -12.83 -27.28 -30.94
CA ARG A 166 -13.45 -26.38 -31.93
C ARG A 166 -12.74 -25.02 -32.16
N MET A 167 -11.61 -24.75 -31.50
CA MET A 167 -10.77 -23.59 -31.79
C MET A 167 -9.77 -23.90 -32.92
N HIS A 168 -9.59 -22.99 -33.87
CA HIS A 168 -8.57 -23.13 -34.92
C HIS A 168 -7.15 -22.95 -34.35
N TRP A 169 -6.17 -23.74 -34.82
CA TRP A 169 -4.79 -23.69 -34.35
C TRP A 169 -4.16 -22.29 -34.44
N LYS A 170 -4.40 -21.58 -35.55
CA LYS A 170 -3.91 -20.20 -35.74
C LYS A 170 -4.42 -19.25 -34.64
N THR A 171 -5.69 -19.39 -34.25
CA THR A 171 -6.29 -18.55 -33.19
C THR A 171 -5.71 -18.88 -31.83
N PHE A 172 -5.53 -20.17 -31.53
CA PHE A 172 -4.94 -20.64 -30.28
C PHE A 172 -3.50 -20.17 -30.10
N LEU A 173 -2.65 -20.34 -31.11
CA LEU A 173 -1.24 -19.94 -31.05
C LEU A 173 -1.11 -18.43 -30.82
N ARG A 174 -1.89 -17.61 -31.53
CA ARG A 174 -1.93 -16.16 -31.33
C ARG A 174 -2.33 -15.77 -29.91
N LEU A 175 -3.38 -16.38 -29.36
CA LEU A 175 -3.83 -16.11 -27.99
C LEU A 175 -2.77 -16.52 -26.96
N ARG A 176 -2.14 -17.68 -27.17
CA ARG A 176 -1.06 -18.18 -26.30
C ARG A 176 0.13 -17.24 -26.27
N GLU A 177 0.61 -16.80 -27.44
CA GLU A 177 1.71 -15.85 -27.55
C GLU A 177 1.38 -14.52 -26.87
N GLU A 178 0.18 -13.98 -27.09
CA GLU A 178 -0.27 -12.73 -26.47
C GLU A 178 -0.36 -12.85 -24.95
N ILE A 179 -0.87 -13.97 -24.42
CA ILE A 179 -0.92 -14.21 -22.97
C ILE A 179 0.49 -14.26 -22.39
N LEU A 180 1.39 -15.05 -22.97
CA LEU A 180 2.77 -15.20 -22.49
C LEU A 180 3.51 -13.86 -22.51
N TRP A 181 3.33 -13.06 -23.56
CA TRP A 181 3.93 -11.74 -23.66
C TRP A 181 3.41 -10.78 -22.59
N LEU A 182 2.09 -10.75 -22.37
CA LEU A 182 1.47 -9.90 -21.35
C LEU A 182 1.92 -10.28 -19.93
N GLU A 183 2.03 -11.57 -19.64
CA GLU A 183 2.49 -12.08 -18.35
C GLU A 183 3.95 -11.74 -18.10
N LEU A 184 4.80 -11.93 -19.11
CA LEU A 184 6.20 -11.56 -19.03
C LEU A 184 6.38 -10.05 -18.79
N GLU A 185 5.64 -9.22 -19.52
CA GLU A 185 5.74 -7.77 -19.38
C GLU A 185 5.18 -7.28 -18.03
N ALA A 186 4.11 -7.92 -17.54
CA ALA A 186 3.62 -7.65 -16.19
C ALA A 186 4.64 -7.99 -15.11
N LEU A 187 5.31 -9.15 -15.22
CA LEU A 187 6.36 -9.56 -14.29
C LEU A 187 7.54 -8.58 -14.29
N LYS A 188 7.94 -8.05 -15.45
CA LYS A 188 8.98 -7.01 -15.52
C LYS A 188 8.58 -5.73 -14.80
N GLU A 189 7.33 -5.29 -14.95
CA GLU A 189 6.85 -4.10 -14.25
C GLU A 189 6.81 -4.31 -12.74
N ILE A 190 6.30 -5.47 -12.30
CA ILE A 190 6.28 -5.88 -10.90
C ILE A 190 7.72 -5.92 -10.34
N HIS A 191 8.66 -6.51 -11.07
CA HIS A 191 10.06 -6.60 -10.66
C HIS A 191 10.70 -5.22 -10.51
N ARG A 192 10.51 -4.31 -11.47
CA ARG A 192 10.99 -2.91 -11.34
C ARG A 192 10.41 -2.21 -10.12
N GLU A 193 9.16 -2.50 -9.80
CA GLU A 193 8.49 -1.92 -8.64
C GLU A 193 9.04 -2.48 -7.32
N ILE A 194 9.28 -3.80 -7.26
CA ILE A 194 9.99 -4.46 -6.16
C ILE A 194 11.38 -3.82 -5.97
N ASP A 195 12.17 -3.66 -7.03
CA ASP A 195 13.52 -3.07 -6.96
C ASP A 195 13.50 -1.64 -6.43
N ARG A 196 12.54 -0.82 -6.90
CA ARG A 196 12.37 0.56 -6.39
C ARG A 196 12.05 0.57 -4.91
N LEU A 197 11.22 -0.37 -4.45
CA LEU A 197 10.85 -0.49 -3.04
C LEU A 197 12.03 -1.02 -2.21
N ALA A 198 12.80 -1.99 -2.70
CA ALA A 198 13.99 -2.51 -2.05
C ALA A 198 15.03 -1.39 -1.81
N LYS A 199 15.37 -0.63 -2.86
CA LYS A 199 16.27 0.55 -2.78
C LYS A 199 15.78 1.65 -1.84
N ARG A 200 14.48 1.67 -1.57
CA ARG A 200 13.87 2.64 -0.65
C ARG A 200 13.93 2.14 0.79
N VAL A 201 13.70 0.85 1.01
CA VAL A 201 13.88 0.20 2.32
C VAL A 201 15.35 0.32 2.75
N GLU A 202 16.30 0.02 1.86
CA GLU A 202 17.73 0.20 2.13
C GLU A 202 18.08 1.63 2.55
N ARG A 203 17.50 2.65 1.92
CA ARG A 203 17.71 4.06 2.32
C ARG A 203 17.06 4.45 3.64
N LEU A 204 16.05 3.71 4.09
CA LEU A 204 15.34 4.00 5.35
C LEU A 204 15.95 3.25 6.54
N PHE A 205 16.69 2.16 6.31
CA PHE A 205 17.23 1.28 7.34
C PHE A 205 18.74 1.03 7.23
N GLY A 206 19.42 1.63 6.25
CA GLY A 206 20.88 1.65 6.16
C GLY A 206 21.48 2.63 7.16
N THR A 207 22.51 2.16 7.87
CA THR A 207 23.36 2.93 8.78
C THR A 207 24.30 3.85 8.01
#